data_AF-A0A9W6M0L1-F1
#
_entry.id   AF-A0A9W6M0L1-F1
#
_cell.length_a   1.000
_cell.length_b   1.000
_cell.length_c   1.000
_cell.angle_alpha   90.00
_cell.angle_beta   90.00
_cell.angle_gamma   90.00
#
_symmetry.space_group_name_H-M   'P 1'
#
loop_
_entity.id
_entity.type
_entity.pdbx_description
1 polymer ?
#
loop_
_entity_poly.entity_id
_entity_poly.type
_entity_poly.pdbx_seq_one_letter_code
_entity_poly.pdbx_strand_id
1 'polypeptide(L)'
;MASPDAQLEYTDEEPVHVRDWHDALGRVEEDLQRAVAQIDPVPWRPPIALGPIPPELVERAARLLEAQLHTIRYLEDVRQTTAKHLAAVRSVPPAESSAHPVYFDLIG
;
A
#
# COMPACT_ATOMS: atom_id res chain seq x y z
N MET A 1 -52.05 16.14 -19.97
CA MET A 1 -52.19 15.53 -18.62
C MET A 1 -52.54 14.07 -18.85
N ALA A 2 -51.76 13.06 -18.51
CA ALA A 2 -50.55 12.95 -17.70
C ALA A 2 -49.57 11.99 -18.39
N SER A 3 -48.27 12.31 -18.36
CA SER A 3 -47.24 11.28 -18.35
C SER A 3 -47.09 10.83 -16.90
N PRO A 4 -47.14 9.52 -16.65
CA PRO A 4 -46.46 8.95 -15.50
C PRO A 4 -45.39 7.97 -15.99
N ASP A 5 -44.17 8.21 -15.49
CA ASP A 5 -43.14 7.23 -15.20
C ASP A 5 -42.80 6.25 -16.36
N ALA A 6 -41.75 6.48 -17.15
CA ALA A 6 -40.36 6.32 -16.70
C ALA A 6 -40.20 5.20 -15.66
N GLN A 7 -40.92 4.09 -15.86
CA GLN A 7 -40.65 2.82 -15.22
C GLN A 7 -39.27 2.38 -15.70
N LEU A 8 -38.29 2.79 -14.90
CA LEU A 8 -36.92 2.34 -14.81
C LEU A 8 -36.75 1.01 -15.55
N GLU A 9 -36.18 1.12 -16.74
CA GLU A 9 -35.49 0.05 -17.42
C GLU A 9 -34.29 -0.30 -16.52
N TYR A 10 -34.58 -1.00 -15.43
CA TYR A 10 -33.60 -1.64 -14.56
C TYR A 10 -33.12 -2.84 -15.34
N THR A 11 -32.25 -2.58 -16.30
CA THR A 11 -31.71 -3.60 -17.18
C THR A 11 -31.03 -4.65 -16.34
N ASP A 12 -31.44 -5.88 -16.59
CA ASP A 12 -31.04 -7.15 -16.01
C ASP A 12 -29.56 -7.47 -16.37
N GLU A 13 -28.61 -6.67 -15.87
CA GLU A 13 -27.15 -6.78 -16.13
C GLU A 13 -26.35 -7.23 -14.89
N GLU A 14 -26.95 -8.02 -14.00
CA GLU A 14 -26.42 -8.35 -12.66
C GLU A 14 -25.63 -9.68 -12.54
N PRO A 15 -24.59 -9.91 -13.36
CA PRO A 15 -23.42 -10.62 -12.77
C PRO A 15 -22.02 -10.11 -13.20
N VAL A 16 -21.92 -9.23 -14.21
CA VAL A 16 -20.62 -8.84 -14.78
C VAL A 16 -19.94 -7.75 -13.95
N HIS A 17 -20.69 -6.72 -13.54
CA HIS A 17 -20.14 -5.57 -12.82
C HIS A 17 -19.64 -5.91 -11.40
N VAL A 18 -20.35 -6.79 -10.67
CA VAL A 18 -19.88 -7.26 -9.34
C VAL A 18 -18.57 -8.05 -9.46
N ARG A 19 -18.42 -8.83 -10.53
CA ARG A 19 -17.18 -9.57 -10.80
C ARG A 19 -16.02 -8.63 -11.12
N ASP A 20 -16.25 -7.59 -11.94
CA ASP A 20 -15.24 -6.59 -12.26
C ASP A 20 -14.76 -5.84 -11.01
N TRP A 21 -15.69 -5.53 -10.08
CA TRP A 21 -15.34 -4.97 -8.78
C TRP A 21 -14.57 -5.94 -7.90
N HIS A 22 -14.94 -7.22 -7.89
CA HIS A 22 -14.23 -8.24 -7.12
C HIS A 22 -12.80 -8.41 -7.63
N ASP A 23 -12.59 -8.42 -8.94
CA ASP A 23 -11.29 -8.52 -9.58
C ASP A 23 -10.45 -7.26 -9.31
N ALA A 24 -11.05 -6.07 -9.39
CA ALA A 24 -10.40 -4.81 -9.04
C ALA A 24 -9.94 -4.76 -7.58
N LEU A 25 -10.82 -5.11 -6.62
CA LEU A 25 -10.46 -5.15 -5.20
C LEU A 25 -9.43 -6.24 -4.91
N GLY A 26 -9.53 -7.40 -5.56
CA GLY A 26 -8.54 -8.47 -5.48
C GLY A 26 -7.16 -8.01 -5.94
N ARG A 27 -7.10 -7.24 -7.03
CA ARG A 27 -5.84 -6.69 -7.52
C ARG A 27 -5.20 -5.71 -6.53
N VAL A 28 -6.01 -4.83 -5.95
CA VAL A 28 -5.54 -3.88 -4.93
C VAL A 28 -5.02 -4.60 -3.67
N GLU A 29 -5.67 -5.70 -3.29
CA GLU A 29 -5.25 -6.55 -2.18
C GLU A 29 -3.91 -7.25 -2.45
N GLU A 30 -3.71 -7.80 -3.66
CA GLU A 30 -2.42 -8.36 -4.08
C GLU A 30 -1.29 -7.31 -4.03
N ASP A 31 -1.56 -6.11 -4.54
CA ASP A 31 -0.58 -5.02 -4.56
C ASP A 31 -0.22 -4.59 -3.11
N LEU A 32 -1.20 -4.55 -2.21
CA LEU A 32 -0.97 -4.28 -0.79
C LEU A 32 -0.12 -5.38 -0.13
N GLN A 33 -0.40 -6.66 -0.42
CA GLN A 33 0.38 -7.78 0.10
C GLN A 33 1.83 -7.73 -0.39
N ARG A 34 2.07 -7.36 -1.66
CA ARG A 34 3.42 -7.16 -2.20
C ARG A 34 4.16 -6.03 -1.49
N ALA A 35 3.48 -4.91 -1.25
CA ALA A 35 4.06 -3.77 -0.54
C ALA A 35 4.47 -4.15 0.90
N VAL A 36 3.62 -4.89 1.61
CA VAL A 36 3.93 -5.40 2.96
C VAL A 36 5.08 -6.41 2.94
N ALA A 37 5.14 -7.27 1.92
CA ALA A 37 6.25 -8.21 1.71
C ALA A 37 7.56 -7.53 1.24
N GLN A 38 7.59 -6.19 1.12
CA GLN A 38 8.73 -5.41 0.64
C GLN A 38 9.21 -5.86 -0.74
N ILE A 39 8.30 -6.34 -1.57
CA ILE A 39 8.55 -6.64 -2.98
C ILE A 39 8.28 -5.37 -3.78
N ASP A 40 9.11 -5.11 -4.79
CA ASP A 40 8.97 -3.93 -5.65
C ASP A 40 7.52 -3.77 -6.14
N PRO A 41 6.87 -2.63 -5.87
CA PRO A 41 5.50 -2.41 -6.29
C PRO A 41 5.42 -2.27 -7.80
N VAL A 42 4.44 -2.93 -8.40
CA VAL A 42 4.10 -2.73 -9.81
C VAL A 42 3.42 -1.36 -9.95
N PRO A 43 3.66 -0.58 -11.02
CA PRO A 43 2.95 0.67 -11.25
C PRO A 43 1.43 0.45 -11.25
N TRP A 44 0.77 1.03 -10.25
CA TRP A 44 -0.68 0.91 -10.10
C TRP A 44 -1.40 1.61 -11.25
N ARG A 45 -2.39 0.93 -11.83
CA ARG A 45 -3.31 1.50 -12.81
C ARG A 45 -4.71 1.43 -12.22
N PRO A 46 -5.39 2.56 -12.01
CA PRO A 46 -6.74 2.53 -11.49
C PRO A 46 -7.65 1.81 -12.49
N PRO A 47 -8.55 0.93 -12.03
CA PRO A 47 -9.53 0.31 -12.90
C PRO A 47 -10.46 1.40 -13.46
N ILE A 48 -10.71 1.35 -14.76
CA ILE A 48 -11.57 2.31 -15.46
C ILE A 48 -12.97 1.73 -15.63
N ALA A 49 -13.99 2.60 -15.67
CA ALA A 49 -15.37 2.24 -16.01
C ALA A 49 -16.03 1.18 -15.09
N LEU A 50 -15.60 1.06 -13.83
CA LEU A 50 -16.21 0.12 -12.88
C LEU A 50 -17.62 0.49 -12.40
N GLY A 51 -18.15 1.68 -12.69
CA GLY A 51 -19.44 2.10 -12.14
C GLY A 51 -19.43 2.33 -10.62
N PRO A 52 -20.59 2.42 -9.96
CA PRO A 52 -20.69 2.56 -8.51
C PRO A 52 -20.29 1.25 -7.80
N ILE A 53 -19.77 1.31 -6.57
CA ILE A 53 -19.44 0.09 -5.83
C ILE A 53 -20.71 -0.69 -5.41
N PRO A 54 -20.78 -2.02 -5.63
CA PRO A 54 -21.87 -2.85 -5.14
C PRO A 54 -21.96 -2.80 -3.61
N PRO A 55 -23.16 -2.75 -3.02
CA PRO A 55 -23.36 -2.58 -1.58
C PRO A 55 -22.68 -3.67 -0.75
N GLU A 56 -22.63 -4.91 -1.24
CA GLU A 56 -21.98 -6.04 -0.60
C GLU A 56 -20.44 -5.95 -0.58
N LEU A 57 -19.85 -5.10 -1.42
CA LEU A 57 -18.40 -4.90 -1.49
C LEU A 57 -17.92 -3.65 -0.74
N VAL A 58 -18.84 -2.78 -0.28
CA VAL A 58 -18.52 -1.53 0.43
C VAL A 58 -17.64 -1.78 1.65
N GLU A 59 -18.01 -2.75 2.49
CA GLU A 59 -17.25 -3.06 3.71
C GLU A 59 -15.85 -3.56 3.38
N ARG A 60 -15.71 -4.39 2.33
CA ARG A 60 -14.40 -4.88 1.89
C ARG A 60 -13.52 -3.73 1.39
N ALA A 61 -14.08 -2.86 0.55
CA ALA A 61 -13.35 -1.70 0.02
C ALA A 61 -12.92 -0.74 1.14
N ALA A 62 -13.78 -0.50 2.13
CA ALA A 62 -13.46 0.33 3.29
C ALA A 62 -12.29 -0.26 4.11
N ARG A 63 -12.33 -1.56 4.44
CA ARG A 63 -11.24 -2.24 5.14
C ARG A 63 -9.93 -2.20 4.35
N LEU A 64 -10.01 -2.37 3.02
CA LEU A 64 -8.83 -2.33 2.16
C LEU A 64 -8.21 -0.93 2.14
N LEU A 65 -9.03 0.12 2.05
CA LEU A 65 -8.57 1.51 2.12
C LEU A 65 -7.88 1.82 3.47
N GLU A 66 -8.47 1.39 4.58
CA GLU A 66 -7.86 1.55 5.91
C GLU A 66 -6.50 0.86 5.99
N ALA A 67 -6.41 -0.38 5.50
CA ALA A 67 -5.17 -1.14 5.47
C ALA A 67 -4.10 -0.47 4.60
N GLN A 68 -4.47 0.07 3.43
CA GLN A 68 -3.57 0.84 2.58
C GLN A 68 -3.03 2.08 3.30
N LEU A 69 -3.92 2.88 3.92
CA LEU A 69 -3.52 4.09 4.66
C LEU A 69 -2.63 3.76 5.87
N HIS A 70 -2.85 2.63 6.52
CA HIS A 70 -1.97 2.14 7.58
C HIS A 70 -0.59 1.78 7.04
N THR A 71 -0.53 0.99 5.96
CA THR A 71 0.74 0.57 5.34
C THR A 71 1.55 1.76 4.82
N ILE A 72 0.92 2.77 4.22
CA ILE A 72 1.58 4.01 3.78
C ILE A 72 2.28 4.68 4.97
N ARG A 73 1.56 4.89 6.08
CA ARG A 73 2.13 5.52 7.29
C ARG A 73 3.28 4.72 7.88
N TYR A 74 3.15 3.39 7.91
CA TYR A 74 4.22 2.51 8.38
C TYR A 74 5.47 2.61 7.50
N LEU A 75 5.32 2.56 6.17
CA LEU A 75 6.46 2.65 5.25
C LEU A 75 7.14 4.02 5.30
N GLU A 76 6.38 5.10 5.49
CA GLU A 76 6.93 6.44 5.70
C GLU A 76 7.78 6.52 6.99
N ASP A 77 7.31 5.94 8.09
CA ASP A 77 8.05 5.90 9.35
C ASP A 77 9.36 5.09 9.23
N VAL A 78 9.29 3.90 8.61
CA VAL A 78 10.47 3.06 8.32
C VAL A 78 11.48 3.82 7.44
N ARG A 79 11.00 4.52 6.40
CA ARG A 79 11.84 5.34 5.53
C ARG A 79 12.53 6.45 6.31
N GLN A 80 11.79 7.18 7.16
CA GLN A 80 12.34 8.29 7.94
C GLN A 80 13.37 7.81 8.98
N THR A 81 13.11 6.68 9.63
CA THR A 81 14.04 6.08 10.60
C THR A 81 15.32 5.60 9.91
N THR A 82 15.19 4.91 8.77
CA THR A 82 16.34 4.49 7.96
C THR A 82 17.18 5.68 7.49
N ALA A 83 16.54 6.76 7.03
CA ALA A 83 17.24 7.97 6.61
C ALA A 83 18.06 8.61 7.75
N LYS A 84 17.52 8.64 8.97
CA LYS A 84 18.26 9.10 10.17
C LYS A 84 19.47 8.21 10.46
N HIS A 85 19.32 6.89 10.40
CA HIS A 85 20.43 5.96 10.60
C HIS A 85 21.54 6.14 9.55
N LEU A 86 21.16 6.29 8.28
CA LEU A 86 22.13 6.55 7.22
C LEU A 86 22.84 7.91 7.38
N ALA A 87 22.13 8.94 7.83
CA ALA A 87 22.74 10.24 8.14
C ALA A 87 23.77 10.11 9.28
N ALA A 88 23.45 9.35 10.33
CA ALA A 88 24.36 9.10 11.44
C ALA A 88 25.63 8.36 10.97
N VAL A 89 25.50 7.29 10.17
CA VAL A 89 26.65 6.58 9.59
C VAL A 89 27.50 7.49 8.72
N ARG A 90 26.88 8.32 7.87
CA ARG A 90 27.60 9.28 7.02
C ARG A 90 28.30 10.39 7.80
N SER A 91 27.83 10.71 9.00
CA SER A 91 28.43 11.75 9.84
C SER A 91 29.71 11.30 10.57
N VAL A 92 29.98 9.99 10.62
CA VAL A 92 31.21 9.45 11.19
C VAL A 92 32.38 9.79 10.25
N PRO A 93 33.35 10.59 10.68
CA PRO A 93 34.56 10.83 9.89
C PRO A 93 35.26 9.49 9.62
N PRO A 94 35.85 9.28 8.43
CA PRO A 94 36.73 8.15 8.22
C PRO A 94 37.80 8.19 9.31
N ALA A 95 37.98 7.08 10.06
CA ALA A 95 39.07 7.00 11.00
C ALA A 95 40.36 7.25 10.22
N GLU A 96 41.06 8.35 10.51
CA GLU A 96 42.39 8.53 9.96
C GLU A 96 43.23 7.32 10.41
N SER A 97 43.83 6.65 9.43
CA SER A 97 44.51 5.36 9.50
C SER A 97 45.80 5.38 10.33
N SER A 98 45.85 6.11 11.45
CA SER A 98 47.02 6.25 12.31
C SER A 98 46.82 5.81 13.76
N ALA A 99 45.59 5.62 14.23
CA ALA A 99 45.36 5.03 15.55
C ALA A 99 45.47 3.50 15.46
N HIS A 100 46.66 2.98 15.73
CA HIS A 100 46.90 1.54 15.86
C HIS A 100 45.90 0.93 16.87
N PRO A 101 45.22 -0.18 16.54
CA PRO A 101 44.35 -0.85 17.50
C PRO A 101 45.19 -1.35 18.67
N VAL A 102 44.93 -0.79 19.86
CA VAL A 102 45.56 -1.23 21.11
C VAL A 102 44.73 -2.37 21.68
N TYR A 103 45.25 -3.59 21.61
CA TYR A 103 44.72 -4.72 22.37
C TYR A 103 45.20 -4.60 23.81
N PHE A 104 44.27 -4.37 24.73
CA PHE A 104 44.53 -4.40 26.17
C PHE A 104 44.15 -5.80 26.67
N ASP A 105 45.16 -6.68 26.80
CA ASP A 105 44.95 -7.99 27.39
C ASP A 105 44.96 -7.85 28.92
N LEU A 106 43.79 -8.03 29.53
CA LEU A 106 43.64 -8.09 30.98
C LEU A 106 44.05 -9.49 31.44
N ILE A 107 45.35 -9.74 31.52
CA ILE A 107 45.88 -10.88 32.25
C ILE A 107 46.05 -10.46 33.71
N GLY A 108 45.18 -10.98 34.57
CA GLY A 108 45.35 -11.03 36.02
C GLY A 108 45.58 -12.45 36.47
#